data_AF-A0A1F9VD95-F1
#
_entry.id   AF-A0A1F9VD95-F1
#
_cell.length_a   1.000
_cell.length_b   1.000
_cell.length_c   1.000
_cell.angle_alpha   90.00
_cell.angle_beta   90.00
_cell.angle_gamma   90.00
#
_symmetry.space_group_name_H-M   'P 1'
#
loop_
_entity.id
_entity.type
_entity.pdbx_description
1 polymer ?
#
loop_
_entity_poly.entity_id
_entity_poly.type
_entity_poly.pdbx_seq_one_letter_code
_entity_poly.pdbx_strand_id
1 'polypeptide(L)'
;MLSLHSHLPEMQDKLMGVPGAYEKCMKAIVNLSGLRIPLRISCVINRLNYRQLPEIARLLIRLRQRGVRAYSYTYSVYEGQMWKNRELFVPLSEVVPYLNRAMEIFERQRAPLPYLRLIPYCFVPRYVSCVGMDEYTRAVDVTGIERNSWDAVSETRSKPEACRRCVYYARCPGLETSYLSLWGSGEIKPLARFSLLADAPERPMEVL
;
A
#
# COMPACT_ATOMS: atom_id res chain seq x y z
N MET A 1 3.63 0.33 14.68
CA MET A 1 3.87 0.03 13.24
C MET A 1 5.35 0.26 12.95
N LEU A 2 5.97 -0.57 12.10
CA LEU A 2 7.36 -0.38 11.65
C LEU A 2 7.41 -0.30 10.12
N SER A 3 8.40 0.41 9.59
CA SER A 3 8.62 0.55 8.15
C SER A 3 9.69 -0.41 7.66
N LEU A 4 9.37 -1.20 6.64
CA LEU A 4 10.30 -2.10 5.97
C LEU A 4 10.00 -2.04 4.46
N HIS A 5 10.96 -1.51 3.70
CA HIS A 5 10.84 -1.15 2.30
C HIS A 5 11.69 -2.04 1.38
N SER A 6 12.57 -2.87 1.93
CA SER A 6 13.31 -3.87 1.19
C SER A 6 13.56 -5.13 2.01
N HIS A 7 13.78 -6.25 1.32
CA HIS A 7 14.27 -7.49 1.90
C HIS A 7 15.80 -7.54 1.98
N LEU A 8 16.49 -6.56 1.39
CA LEU A 8 17.93 -6.42 1.39
C LEU A 8 18.36 -5.34 2.40
N PRO A 9 19.32 -5.62 3.30
CA PRO A 9 19.77 -4.65 4.30
C PRO A 9 20.25 -3.33 3.72
N GLU A 10 21.14 -3.38 2.72
CA GLU A 10 21.72 -2.18 2.10
C GLU A 10 20.66 -1.31 1.43
N MET A 11 19.67 -1.94 0.77
CA MET A 11 18.60 -1.19 0.12
C MET A 11 17.66 -0.55 1.13
N GLN A 12 17.38 -1.22 2.24
CA GLN A 12 16.60 -0.63 3.33
C GLN A 12 17.33 0.58 3.91
N ASP A 13 18.63 0.47 4.20
CA ASP A 13 19.43 1.57 4.74
C ASP A 13 19.49 2.75 3.77
N LYS A 14 19.67 2.46 2.47
CA LYS A 14 19.63 3.46 1.39
C LYS A 14 18.29 4.20 1.34
N LEU A 15 17.18 3.47 1.35
CA LEU A 15 15.83 4.05 1.31
C LEU A 15 15.51 4.87 2.55
N MET A 16 16.06 4.48 3.71
CA MET A 16 15.86 5.19 4.98
C MET A 16 16.83 6.36 5.17
N GLY A 17 17.92 6.44 4.39
CA GLY A 17 19.00 7.41 4.58
C GLY A 17 19.75 7.23 5.90
N VAL A 18 19.70 6.03 6.51
CA VAL A 18 20.25 5.75 7.83
C VAL A 18 21.01 4.42 7.81
N PRO A 19 22.34 4.42 7.98
CA PRO A 19 23.11 3.18 8.16
C PRO A 19 22.61 2.37 9.37
N GLY A 20 22.48 1.06 9.16
CA GLY A 20 21.96 0.10 10.13
C GLY A 20 20.44 0.16 10.36
N ALA A 21 19.67 0.86 9.52
CA ALA A 21 18.21 0.94 9.65
C ALA A 21 17.55 -0.43 9.56
N TYR A 22 18.02 -1.31 8.68
CA TYR A 22 17.53 -2.67 8.56
C TYR A 22 17.72 -3.46 9.85
N GLU A 23 18.93 -3.47 10.39
CA GLU A 23 19.24 -4.21 11.62
C GLU A 23 18.46 -3.66 12.81
N LYS A 24 18.35 -2.33 12.93
CA LYS A 24 17.52 -1.68 13.96
C LYS A 24 16.05 -2.11 13.84
N CYS A 25 15.50 -2.15 12.62
CA CYS A 25 14.14 -2.61 12.37
C CYS A 25 13.95 -4.08 12.75
N MET A 26 14.88 -4.96 12.36
CA MET A 26 14.83 -6.38 12.73
C MET A 26 14.94 -6.59 14.24
N LYS A 27 15.85 -5.87 14.91
CA LYS A 27 15.98 -5.90 16.38
C LYS A 27 14.70 -5.40 17.06
N ALA A 28 14.08 -4.34 16.54
CA ALA A 28 12.80 -3.86 17.05
C ALA A 28 11.69 -4.91 16.92
N ILE A 29 11.61 -5.63 15.80
CA ILE A 29 10.67 -6.74 15.61
C ILE A 29 10.89 -7.82 16.67
N VAL A 30 12.14 -8.23 16.92
CA VAL A 30 12.46 -9.25 17.94
C VAL A 30 12.07 -8.78 19.33
N ASN A 31 12.46 -7.58 19.72
CA ASN A 31 12.19 -7.03 21.05
C ASN A 31 10.68 -6.91 21.31
N LEU A 32 9.92 -6.35 20.35
CA LEU A 32 8.48 -6.16 20.48
C LEU A 32 7.72 -7.49 20.44
N SER A 33 8.22 -8.46 19.66
CA SER A 33 7.69 -9.83 19.68
C SER A 33 7.87 -10.49 21.04
N GLY A 34 9.01 -10.26 21.72
CA GLY A 34 9.26 -10.76 23.09
C GLY A 34 8.27 -10.21 24.12
N LEU A 35 7.77 -9.00 23.88
CA LEU A 35 6.75 -8.34 24.69
C LEU A 35 5.30 -8.67 24.26
N ARG A 36 5.12 -9.58 23.29
CA ARG A 36 3.81 -9.97 22.72
C ARG A 36 3.00 -8.79 22.14
N ILE A 37 3.68 -7.72 21.74
CA ILE A 37 3.03 -6.58 21.08
C ILE A 37 2.76 -6.95 19.61
N PRO A 38 1.50 -6.92 19.13
CA PRO A 38 1.18 -7.20 17.73
C PRO A 38 1.84 -6.18 16.79
N LEU A 39 2.52 -6.66 15.75
CA LEU A 39 3.24 -5.79 14.83
C LEU A 39 2.53 -5.68 13.48
N ARG A 40 2.49 -4.43 13.00
CA ARG A 40 2.17 -4.07 11.61
C ARG A 40 3.43 -3.58 10.91
N ILE A 41 3.72 -4.13 9.73
CA ILE A 41 4.78 -3.67 8.84
C ILE A 41 4.19 -2.90 7.66
N SER A 42 4.77 -1.76 7.34
CA SER A 42 4.40 -0.96 6.16
C SER A 42 5.54 -0.89 5.15
N CYS A 43 5.23 -1.11 3.89
CA CYS A 43 6.14 -0.99 2.76
C CYS A 43 5.64 0.11 1.80
N VAL A 44 6.37 1.22 1.71
CA VAL A 44 6.14 2.26 0.69
C VAL A 44 6.77 1.80 -0.62
N ILE A 45 5.97 1.76 -1.69
CA ILE A 45 6.41 1.33 -3.01
C ILE A 45 7.07 2.48 -3.77
N ASN A 46 8.21 2.22 -4.38
CA ASN A 46 8.96 3.16 -5.20
C ASN A 46 9.78 2.44 -6.29
N ARG A 47 10.43 3.19 -7.18
CA ARG A 47 11.24 2.68 -8.29
C ARG A 47 12.31 1.66 -7.88
N LEU A 48 12.90 1.81 -6.68
CA LEU A 48 13.98 0.94 -6.23
C LEU A 48 13.49 -0.41 -5.69
N ASN A 49 12.22 -0.52 -5.26
CA ASN A 49 11.72 -1.73 -4.61
C ASN A 49 10.53 -2.42 -5.32
N TYR A 50 9.84 -1.77 -6.26
CA TYR A 50 8.60 -2.32 -6.82
C TYR A 50 8.79 -3.70 -7.48
N ARG A 51 9.94 -3.94 -8.12
CA ARG A 51 10.26 -5.25 -8.73
C ARG A 51 10.49 -6.35 -7.70
N GLN A 52 10.81 -5.97 -6.47
CA GLN A 52 11.15 -6.85 -5.35
C GLN A 52 9.96 -7.09 -4.39
N LEU A 53 8.76 -6.59 -4.71
CA LEU A 53 7.56 -6.81 -3.89
C LEU A 53 7.30 -8.30 -3.59
N PRO A 54 7.51 -9.25 -4.54
CA PRO A 54 7.40 -10.68 -4.26
C PRO A 54 8.38 -11.17 -3.18
N GLU A 55 9.63 -10.72 -3.20
CA GLU A 55 10.66 -11.07 -2.23
C GLU A 55 10.37 -10.44 -0.86
N ILE A 56 9.88 -9.20 -0.87
CA ILE A 56 9.39 -8.51 0.33
C ILE A 56 8.23 -9.31 0.94
N ALA A 57 7.27 -9.78 0.15
CA ALA A 57 6.16 -10.62 0.63
C ALA A 57 6.66 -11.89 1.33
N ARG A 58 7.65 -12.58 0.74
CA ARG A 58 8.26 -13.77 1.36
C ARG A 58 8.91 -13.44 2.70
N LEU A 59 9.61 -12.31 2.81
CA LEU A 59 10.18 -11.85 4.08
C LEU A 59 9.08 -11.56 5.12
N LEU A 60 8.06 -10.81 4.73
CA LEU A 60 6.93 -10.45 5.60
C LEU A 60 6.19 -11.68 6.15
N ILE A 61 6.02 -12.72 5.34
CA ILE A 61 5.45 -14.01 5.77
C ILE A 61 6.37 -14.71 6.77
N ARG A 62 7.69 -14.76 6.53
CA ARG A 62 8.64 -15.31 7.51
C ARG A 62 8.58 -14.58 8.85
N LEU A 63 8.40 -13.26 8.84
CA LEU A 63 8.33 -12.46 10.06
C LEU A 63 7.07 -12.74 10.90
N ARG A 64 6.09 -13.52 10.41
CA ARG A 64 4.95 -14.00 11.22
C ARG A 64 5.39 -14.80 12.44
N GLN A 65 6.46 -15.58 12.30
CA GLN A 65 7.03 -16.32 13.43
C GLN A 65 7.63 -15.41 14.51
N ARG A 66 7.75 -14.10 14.23
CA ARG A 66 8.25 -13.04 15.12
C ARG A 66 7.15 -12.01 15.45
N GLY A 67 5.89 -12.43 15.54
CA GLY A 67 4.80 -11.56 16.02
C GLY A 67 4.26 -10.53 15.01
N VAL A 68 4.73 -10.52 13.76
CA VAL A 68 4.11 -9.71 12.70
C VAL A 68 2.77 -10.33 12.29
N ARG A 69 1.72 -9.50 12.28
CA ARG A 69 0.32 -9.93 12.05
C ARG A 69 -0.39 -9.13 10.98
N ALA A 70 0.05 -7.90 10.70
CA ALA A 70 -0.56 -7.05 9.69
C ALA A 70 0.48 -6.43 8.75
N TYR A 71 0.07 -6.18 7.50
CA TYR A 71 0.93 -5.68 6.45
C TYR A 71 0.23 -4.57 5.68
N SER A 72 1.00 -3.61 5.18
CA SER A 72 0.50 -2.68 4.17
C SER A 72 1.51 -2.43 3.07
N TYR A 73 1.01 -2.42 1.84
CA TYR A 73 1.69 -1.83 0.69
C TYR A 73 1.07 -0.47 0.42
N THR A 74 1.89 0.58 0.50
CA THR A 74 1.45 1.95 0.30
C THR A 74 2.10 2.49 -0.97
N TYR A 75 1.28 2.92 -1.93
CA TYR A 75 1.81 3.62 -3.09
C TYR A 75 2.25 5.05 -2.72
N SER A 76 3.20 5.62 -3.47
CA SER A 76 3.82 6.90 -3.12
C SER A 76 2.97 8.11 -3.54
N VAL A 77 2.91 9.12 -2.67
CA VAL A 77 2.48 10.49 -3.03
C VAL A 77 3.70 11.29 -3.44
N TYR A 78 3.63 12.02 -4.54
CA TYR A 78 4.78 12.69 -5.16
C TYR A 78 4.92 14.13 -4.69
N GLU A 79 5.16 14.29 -3.39
CA GLU A 79 5.26 15.58 -2.70
C GLU A 79 6.45 15.58 -1.73
N GLY A 80 6.79 16.75 -1.16
CA GLY A 80 7.79 16.87 -0.10
C GLY A 80 9.14 16.22 -0.45
N GLN A 81 9.59 15.29 0.40
CA GLN A 81 10.83 14.56 0.14
C GLN A 81 10.76 13.64 -1.07
N MET A 82 9.60 13.02 -1.33
CA MET A 82 9.44 12.20 -2.54
C MET A 82 9.68 13.07 -3.77
N TRP A 83 9.10 14.27 -3.85
CA TRP A 83 9.30 15.19 -4.98
C TRP A 83 10.77 15.53 -5.28
N LYS A 84 11.60 15.65 -4.24
CA LYS A 84 13.04 15.92 -4.38
C LYS A 84 13.84 14.71 -4.89
N ASN A 85 13.31 13.51 -4.77
CA ASN A 85 13.96 12.24 -5.15
C ASN A 85 13.21 11.60 -6.33
N ARG A 86 13.21 12.29 -7.48
CA ARG A 86 12.43 11.92 -8.68
C ARG A 86 12.82 10.56 -9.25
N GLU A 87 14.03 10.09 -8.97
CA GLU A 87 14.50 8.75 -9.32
C GLU A 87 13.68 7.63 -8.65
N LEU A 88 12.94 7.94 -7.58
CA LEU A 88 12.04 7.01 -6.88
C LEU A 88 10.65 6.89 -7.53
N PHE A 89 10.31 7.75 -8.49
CA PHE A 89 8.98 7.81 -9.08
C PHE A 89 8.69 6.56 -9.90
N VAL A 90 7.50 5.99 -9.85
CA VAL A 90 7.14 4.82 -10.69
C VAL A 90 5.64 4.80 -10.95
N PRO A 91 5.16 4.68 -12.20
CA PRO A 91 3.73 4.64 -12.47
C PRO A 91 3.08 3.38 -11.89
N LEU A 92 1.78 3.45 -11.59
CA LEU A 92 1.04 2.31 -11.02
C LEU A 92 1.01 1.13 -11.99
N SER A 93 0.95 1.38 -13.31
CA SER A 93 0.98 0.33 -14.34
C SER A 93 2.21 -0.58 -14.24
N GLU A 94 3.38 -0.04 -13.86
CA GLU A 94 4.61 -0.81 -13.64
C GLU A 94 4.59 -1.56 -12.31
N VAL A 95 3.98 -1.00 -11.28
CA VAL A 95 3.89 -1.58 -9.93
C VAL A 95 2.96 -2.79 -9.89
N VAL A 96 1.78 -2.67 -10.52
CA VAL A 96 0.67 -3.63 -10.39
C VAL A 96 1.06 -5.08 -10.69
N PRO A 97 1.82 -5.41 -11.75
CA PRO A 97 2.22 -6.80 -12.01
C PRO A 97 3.00 -7.43 -10.85
N TYR A 98 3.89 -6.67 -10.20
CA TYR A 98 4.68 -7.17 -9.07
C TYR A 98 3.89 -7.18 -7.77
N LEU A 99 3.01 -6.20 -7.57
CA LEU A 99 2.08 -6.19 -6.44
C LEU A 99 1.13 -7.40 -6.50
N ASN A 100 0.57 -7.72 -7.66
CA ASN A 100 -0.28 -8.90 -7.83
C ASN A 100 0.46 -10.19 -7.48
N ARG A 101 1.71 -10.36 -7.94
CA ARG A 101 2.56 -11.51 -7.57
C ARG A 101 2.83 -11.56 -6.07
N ALA A 102 3.05 -10.41 -5.43
CA ALA A 102 3.23 -10.33 -3.98
C ALA A 102 1.97 -10.79 -3.24
N MET A 103 0.78 -10.31 -3.64
CA MET A 103 -0.50 -10.71 -3.07
C MET A 103 -0.78 -12.21 -3.25
N GLU A 104 -0.48 -12.77 -4.43
CA GLU A 104 -0.61 -14.21 -4.70
C GLU A 104 0.26 -15.06 -3.77
N ILE A 105 1.44 -14.57 -3.38
CA ILE A 105 2.30 -15.27 -2.42
C ILE A 105 1.62 -15.34 -1.05
N PHE A 106 0.94 -14.27 -0.60
CA PHE A 106 0.16 -14.31 0.65
C PHE A 106 -0.99 -15.30 0.57
N GLU A 107 -1.75 -15.31 -0.54
CA GLU A 107 -2.86 -16.24 -0.74
C GLU A 107 -2.41 -17.70 -0.75
N ARG A 108 -1.37 -18.03 -1.52
CA ARG A 108 -0.82 -19.40 -1.60
C ARG A 108 -0.36 -19.91 -0.23
N GLN A 109 0.15 -19.02 0.61
CA GLN A 109 0.60 -19.33 1.97
C GLN A 109 -0.52 -19.23 3.02
N ARG A 110 -1.77 -18.97 2.61
CA ARG A 110 -2.93 -18.74 3.49
C ARG A 110 -2.63 -17.71 4.59
N ALA A 111 -1.84 -16.70 4.26
CA ALA A 111 -1.48 -15.62 5.16
C ALA A 111 -2.49 -14.45 5.04
N PRO A 112 -2.68 -13.64 6.09
CA PRO A 112 -3.48 -12.42 5.99
C PRO A 112 -2.96 -11.53 4.86
N LEU A 113 -3.87 -11.12 3.96
CA LEU A 113 -3.50 -10.28 2.83
C LEU A 113 -3.13 -8.86 3.30
N PRO A 114 -2.08 -8.24 2.72
CA PRO A 114 -1.74 -6.85 2.99
C PRO A 114 -2.85 -5.86 2.66
N TYR A 115 -2.97 -4.81 3.45
CA TYR A 115 -3.74 -3.63 3.09
C TYR A 115 -3.05 -2.88 1.95
N LEU A 116 -3.81 -2.48 0.94
CA LEU A 116 -3.35 -1.69 -0.18
C LEU A 116 -3.77 -0.24 0.04
N ARG A 117 -2.79 0.66 0.25
CA ARG A 117 -3.02 2.07 0.57
C ARG A 117 -2.62 2.96 -0.60
N LEU A 118 -3.41 4.01 -0.84
CA LEU A 118 -3.19 4.98 -1.92
C LEU A 118 -3.16 4.33 -3.31
N ILE A 119 -3.83 3.18 -3.46
CA ILE A 119 -3.94 2.43 -4.72
C ILE A 119 -5.42 2.42 -5.14
N PRO A 120 -5.78 3.01 -6.30
CA PRO A 120 -7.16 3.03 -6.76
C PRO A 120 -7.67 1.61 -7.11
N TYR A 121 -8.96 1.34 -6.86
CA TYR A 121 -9.58 0.03 -7.10
C TYR A 121 -9.32 -0.54 -8.50
N CYS A 122 -9.34 0.31 -9.53
CA CYS A 122 -9.14 -0.10 -10.92
C CYS A 122 -7.76 -0.70 -11.23
N PHE A 123 -6.74 -0.40 -10.43
CA PHE A 123 -5.40 -0.96 -10.61
C PHE A 123 -5.25 -2.36 -10.00
N VAL A 124 -6.16 -2.75 -9.10
CA VAL A 124 -6.09 -4.02 -8.36
C VAL A 124 -7.47 -4.71 -8.29
N PRO A 125 -8.12 -5.00 -9.45
CA PRO A 125 -9.49 -5.53 -9.49
C PRO A 125 -9.71 -6.80 -8.66
N ARG A 126 -8.72 -7.70 -8.62
CA ARG A 126 -8.78 -8.95 -7.83
C ARG A 126 -8.62 -8.72 -6.32
N TYR A 127 -8.02 -7.60 -5.92
CA TYR A 127 -7.71 -7.27 -4.52
C TYR A 127 -8.43 -6.02 -4.04
N VAL A 128 -9.59 -5.69 -4.64
CA VAL A 128 -10.42 -4.54 -4.25
C VAL A 128 -10.81 -4.57 -2.77
N SER A 129 -10.99 -5.76 -2.20
CA SER A 129 -11.28 -5.95 -0.77
C SER A 129 -10.09 -5.65 0.14
N CYS A 130 -8.87 -5.63 -0.41
CA CYS A 130 -7.66 -5.27 0.31
C CYS A 130 -7.34 -3.77 0.23
N VAL A 131 -8.02 -3.03 -0.65
CA VAL A 131 -7.89 -1.57 -0.70
C VAL A 131 -8.47 -1.00 0.59
N GLY A 132 -7.57 -0.52 1.44
CA GLY A 132 -7.83 -0.21 2.84
C GLY A 132 -8.02 1.29 3.07
N MET A 133 -9.11 1.60 3.75
CA MET A 133 -9.71 2.89 4.11
C MET A 133 -8.74 4.03 4.45
N ASP A 134 -8.61 4.97 3.52
CA ASP A 134 -8.39 6.39 3.83
C ASP A 134 -9.69 7.05 4.40
N GLU A 135 -10.65 6.23 4.84
CA GLU A 135 -12.03 6.62 5.19
C GLU A 135 -12.29 6.65 6.72
N TYR A 136 -11.43 6.05 7.57
CA TYR A 136 -11.75 5.81 9.00
C TYR A 136 -10.66 6.14 10.03
N THR A 137 -9.45 6.53 9.65
CA THR A 137 -8.51 7.10 10.64
C THR A 137 -8.80 8.57 10.81
N ARG A 138 -9.26 9.02 11.97
CA ARG A 138 -9.23 10.46 12.32
C ARG A 138 -7.79 10.93 12.10
N ALA A 139 -7.58 11.74 11.07
CA ALA A 139 -6.27 12.32 10.83
C ALA A 139 -6.19 13.53 11.76
N VAL A 140 -5.38 13.40 12.81
CA VAL A 140 -4.95 14.56 13.60
C VAL A 140 -3.77 15.14 12.81
N ASP A 141 -3.96 16.33 12.25
CA ASP A 141 -2.87 17.01 11.58
C ASP A 141 -1.83 17.50 12.61
N VAL A 142 -0.71 18.04 12.13
CA VAL A 142 0.38 18.57 12.98
C VAL A 142 -0.07 19.75 13.87
N THR A 143 -1.28 20.29 13.66
CA THR A 143 -1.87 21.36 14.44
C THR A 143 -2.86 20.86 15.50
N GLY A 144 -3.09 19.55 15.56
CA GLY A 144 -4.02 18.94 16.52
C GLY A 144 -5.48 19.02 16.08
N ILE A 145 -5.77 19.46 14.86
CA ILE A 145 -7.15 19.55 14.35
C ILE A 145 -7.56 18.16 13.87
N GLU A 146 -8.66 17.66 14.45
CA GLU A 146 -9.31 16.45 13.97
C GLU A 146 -10.03 16.75 12.66
N ARG A 147 -9.47 16.27 11.55
CA ARG A 147 -10.19 16.26 10.27
C ARG A 147 -10.82 14.89 10.07
N ASN A 148 -12.03 14.86 9.51
CA ASN A 148 -12.49 13.62 8.91
C ASN A 148 -11.43 13.21 7.87
N SER A 149 -11.04 11.94 7.83
CA SER A 149 -10.02 11.51 6.87
C SER A 149 -10.53 11.63 5.44
N TRP A 150 -11.83 11.51 5.25
CA TRP A 150 -12.50 11.59 3.96
C TRP A 150 -12.32 12.94 3.25
N ASP A 151 -12.51 14.07 3.92
CA ASP A 151 -12.37 15.39 3.29
C ASP A 151 -10.90 15.66 2.99
N ALA A 152 -10.01 15.38 3.95
CA ALA A 152 -8.57 15.54 3.77
C ALA A 152 -8.02 14.69 2.60
N VAL A 153 -8.54 13.47 2.43
CA VAL A 153 -8.16 12.58 1.33
C VAL A 153 -8.80 13.02 0.02
N SER A 154 -10.00 13.60 0.04
CA SER A 154 -10.67 14.05 -1.18
C SER A 154 -10.03 15.34 -1.74
N GLU A 155 -9.48 16.20 -0.89
CA GLU A 155 -8.82 17.45 -1.31
C GLU A 155 -7.63 17.23 -2.27
N THR A 156 -6.86 16.16 -2.09
CA THR A 156 -5.69 15.85 -2.94
C THR A 156 -6.00 14.86 -4.05
N ARG A 157 -7.27 14.49 -4.24
CA ARG A 157 -7.68 13.44 -5.18
C ARG A 157 -8.57 13.99 -6.28
N SER A 158 -8.44 13.41 -7.48
CA SER A 158 -9.30 13.75 -8.60
C SER A 158 -9.79 12.50 -9.33
N LYS A 159 -10.98 12.62 -9.93
CA LYS A 159 -11.66 11.60 -10.72
C LYS A 159 -11.75 12.07 -12.18
N PRO A 160 -10.81 11.67 -13.04
CA PRO A 160 -10.89 11.96 -14.48
C PRO A 160 -12.17 11.43 -15.12
N GLU A 161 -12.50 11.91 -16.33
CA GLU A 161 -13.75 11.54 -17.04
C GLU A 161 -13.95 10.02 -17.13
N ALA A 162 -12.88 9.26 -17.36
CA ALA A 162 -12.91 7.79 -17.41
C ALA A 162 -13.50 7.15 -16.14
N CYS A 163 -13.37 7.79 -14.98
CA CYS A 163 -13.89 7.29 -13.71
C CYS A 163 -15.42 7.27 -13.66
N ARG A 164 -16.13 8.13 -14.41
CA ARG A 164 -17.61 8.26 -14.33
C ARG A 164 -18.36 6.96 -14.64
N ARG A 165 -17.74 6.07 -15.40
CA ARG A 165 -18.31 4.75 -15.77
C ARG A 165 -17.92 3.63 -14.83
N CYS A 166 -17.13 3.90 -13.79
CA CYS A 166 -16.62 2.90 -12.86
C CYS A 166 -17.68 2.54 -11.81
N VAL A 167 -17.87 1.24 -11.55
CA VAL A 167 -18.77 0.74 -10.50
C VAL A 167 -18.39 1.23 -9.09
N TYR A 168 -17.11 1.56 -8.88
CA TYR A 168 -16.61 2.14 -7.63
C TYR A 168 -16.62 3.67 -7.61
N TYR A 169 -17.23 4.37 -8.58
CA TYR A 169 -17.15 5.83 -8.66
C TYR A 169 -17.56 6.55 -7.37
N ALA A 170 -18.63 6.10 -6.71
CA ALA A 170 -19.12 6.71 -5.47
C ALA A 170 -18.16 6.50 -4.28
N ARG A 171 -17.48 5.36 -4.21
CA ARG A 171 -16.63 4.96 -3.06
C ARG A 171 -15.14 5.22 -3.27
N CYS A 172 -14.66 5.23 -4.50
CA CYS A 172 -13.27 5.57 -4.79
C CYS A 172 -13.07 7.06 -4.56
N PRO A 173 -12.08 7.53 -3.78
CA PRO A 173 -11.77 8.96 -3.71
C PRO A 173 -11.16 9.48 -5.03
N GLY A 174 -10.58 8.60 -5.85
CA GLY A 174 -9.89 8.96 -7.09
C GLY A 174 -8.39 8.75 -6.99
N LEU A 175 -7.64 9.34 -7.92
CA LEU A 175 -6.18 9.30 -7.97
C LEU A 175 -5.58 10.55 -7.34
N GLU A 176 -4.40 10.43 -6.75
CA GLU A 176 -3.63 11.60 -6.27
C GLU A 176 -3.43 12.60 -7.42
N THR A 177 -3.66 13.88 -7.17
CA THR A 177 -3.42 14.94 -8.15
C THR A 177 -1.95 14.97 -8.59
N SER A 178 -1.03 14.70 -7.66
CA SER A 178 0.40 14.52 -7.94
C SER A 178 0.70 13.34 -8.87
N TYR A 179 -0.12 12.28 -8.85
CA TYR A 179 -0.03 11.20 -9.84
C TYR A 179 -0.50 11.66 -11.22
N LEU A 180 -1.67 12.30 -11.27
CA LEU A 180 -2.27 12.76 -12.53
C LEU A 180 -1.40 13.80 -13.23
N SER A 181 -0.69 14.66 -12.50
CA SER A 181 0.24 15.64 -13.10
C SER A 181 1.46 14.99 -13.74
N LEU A 182 1.89 13.82 -13.24
CA LEU A 182 3.06 13.11 -13.73
C LEU A 182 2.75 12.14 -14.89
N TRP A 183 1.64 11.41 -14.81
CA TRP A 183 1.31 10.34 -15.77
C TRP A 183 -0.02 10.52 -16.49
N GLY A 184 -0.80 11.56 -16.16
CA GLY A 184 -2.14 11.75 -16.71
C GLY A 184 -3.11 10.64 -16.29
N SER A 185 -4.19 10.50 -17.06
CA SER A 185 -5.30 9.59 -16.78
C SER A 185 -5.37 8.36 -17.71
N GLY A 186 -4.43 8.22 -18.64
CA GLY A 186 -4.47 7.19 -19.69
C GLY A 186 -4.39 5.74 -19.19
N GLU A 187 -3.82 5.53 -18.00
CA GLU A 187 -3.71 4.20 -17.39
C GLU A 187 -5.00 3.75 -16.66
N ILE A 188 -5.96 4.65 -16.48
CA ILE A 188 -7.18 4.38 -15.72
C ILE A 188 -8.10 3.48 -16.53
N LYS A 189 -8.43 2.31 -15.95
CA LYS A 189 -9.37 1.36 -16.53
C LYS A 189 -10.59 1.22 -15.62
N PRO A 190 -11.71 1.92 -15.87
CA PRO A 190 -12.90 1.84 -15.01
C PRO A 190 -13.41 0.39 -14.94
N LEU A 191 -13.82 -0.03 -13.74
CA LEU A 191 -14.34 -1.39 -13.52
C LEU A 191 -15.83 -1.44 -13.79
N ALA A 192 -16.27 -2.44 -14.55
CA ALA A 192 -17.69 -2.75 -14.76
C ALA A 192 -18.18 -3.77 -13.72
N ARG A 193 -19.47 -3.73 -13.39
CA ARG A 193 -20.09 -4.58 -12.34
C ARG A 193 -19.91 -6.08 -12.59
N PHE A 194 -19.91 -6.52 -13.85
CA PHE A 194 -19.74 -7.93 -14.23
C PHE A 194 -18.29 -8.44 -14.11
N SER A 195 -17.30 -7.55 -14.13
CA SER A 195 -15.88 -7.92 -14.10
C SER A 195 -15.39 -8.36 -12.71
N LEU A 196 -16.21 -8.23 -11.66
CA LEU A 196 -15.84 -8.52 -10.27
C LEU A 196 -16.30 -9.90 -9.79
N LEU A 197 -17.32 -10.48 -10.44
CA LEU A 197 -17.91 -11.77 -10.03
C LEU A 197 -17.09 -12.97 -10.50
N ALA A 198 -16.15 -12.79 -11.42
CA ALA A 198 -15.34 -13.88 -11.95
C ALA A 198 -14.18 -14.29 -11.02
N ASP A 199 -13.74 -13.42 -10.10
CA ASP A 199 -12.42 -13.56 -9.45
C ASP A 199 -12.40 -13.39 -7.91
N ALA A 200 -13.55 -13.26 -7.23
CA ALA A 200 -13.58 -13.01 -5.78
C ALA A 200 -13.75 -14.31 -4.96
N PRO A 201 -12.73 -14.82 -4.26
CA PRO A 201 -12.94 -15.82 -3.23
C PRO A 201 -13.67 -15.21 -2.02
N GLU A 202 -14.68 -15.92 -1.51
CA GLU A 202 -15.41 -15.57 -0.30
C GLU A 202 -14.46 -15.41 0.89
N ARG A 203 -14.57 -14.30 1.62
CA ARG A 203 -13.95 -14.15 2.94
C ARG A 203 -15.04 -14.05 4.01
N PRO A 204 -14.98 -14.85 5.08
CA PRO A 204 -15.72 -14.55 6.30
C PRO A 204 -15.16 -13.26 6.93
N MET A 205 -16.05 -12.36 7.33
CA MET A 205 -15.71 -11.23 8.19
C MET A 205 -15.31 -11.76 9.56
N GLU A 206 -14.00 -11.87 9.83
CA GLU A 206 -13.53 -11.95 11.20
C GLU A 206 -13.33 -10.52 11.72
N VAL A 207 -14.30 -10.10 12.53
CA VAL A 207 -14.26 -8.90 13.36
C VAL A 207 -13.15 -9.08 14.39
N LEU A 208 -12.12 -8.24 14.34
CA LEU A 208 -11.19 -8.01 15.45
C LEU A 208 -11.67 -6.82 16.27
#